data_AF-A0AAE9DQ39-F1
#
_entry.id   AF-A0AAE9DQ39-F1
#
_cell.length_a   1.000
_cell.length_b   1.000
_cell.length_c   1.000
_cell.angle_alpha   90.00
_cell.angle_beta   90.00
_cell.angle_gamma   90.00
#
_symmetry.space_group_name_H-M   'P 1'
#
loop_
_entity.id
_entity.type
_entity.pdbx_description
1 polymer ?
#
loop_
_entity_poly.entity_id
_entity_poly.type
_entity_poly.pdbx_seq_one_letter_code
_entity_poly.pdbx_strand_id
1 'polypeptide(L)'
;MPRADREFVLKSVIENVLAMKENEDFLNEPAEYFNVPWVLVFRRENGHLSFSLKCLLDDEKAQIAPNWAIKAEVELAVKSANGATAKKKETFSFGSETPKNAYGFQILDWNSLQNKYAIDGKILVQANVSIKEMAGISKKDLRNFDDSKREWADAVVKVEGREFHVAKLLLATQSTYFQSMFFGKFEESEKAEIELSEIRADDFQNFLETLHGEPAIDDDTVEGVLHLADMYDTPTARQRSEEFLMKESEKSMKEKLRISTKYRLDSLIDQCLSRTHTIAEIRAVLPGNLEDLDHSLKFQIFPEAGLFSHHSTGSINPLYFLYKPKMNTTNVTTTINNLATTTIVTTTEPLFSKKDGAYFTVIILVLFSVSCFFCFLREWKQIKKEEKEAAAAAAENQQGGATNDEAAIQNV
;
A
#
# COMPACT_ATOMS: atom_id res chain seq x y z
N MET A 1 6.40 14.92 -9.10
CA MET A 1 5.91 14.35 -7.82
C MET A 1 7.06 13.70 -7.04
N PRO A 2 7.05 13.70 -5.70
CA PRO A 2 8.00 12.94 -4.90
C PRO A 2 7.84 11.45 -5.21
N ARG A 3 8.93 10.76 -5.54
CA ARG A 3 8.92 9.31 -5.77
C ARG A 3 8.62 8.62 -4.43
N ALA A 4 7.94 7.47 -4.47
CA ALA A 4 7.92 6.55 -3.33
C ALA A 4 9.36 6.29 -2.86
N ASP A 5 9.52 6.04 -1.55
CA ASP A 5 10.84 5.80 -0.94
C ASP A 5 11.57 4.69 -1.73
N ARG A 6 12.63 5.06 -2.44
CA ARG A 6 13.43 4.12 -3.24
C ARG A 6 14.40 3.41 -2.32
N GLU A 7 13.90 2.41 -1.61
CA GLU A 7 14.67 1.66 -0.64
C GLU A 7 14.79 0.21 -1.02
N PHE A 8 15.95 -0.37 -0.76
CA PHE A 8 16.17 -1.80 -0.94
C PHE A 8 17.16 -2.33 0.08
N VAL A 9 17.16 -3.65 0.25
CA VAL A 9 18.04 -4.35 1.18
C VAL A 9 18.73 -5.50 0.46
N LEU A 10 20.04 -5.36 0.24
CA LEU A 10 20.88 -6.41 -0.31
C LEU A 10 21.54 -7.20 0.82
N LYS A 11 21.33 -8.51 0.89
CA LYS A 11 21.87 -9.39 1.93
C LYS A 11 22.69 -10.52 1.32
N SER A 12 23.72 -10.95 2.03
CA SER A 12 24.47 -12.15 1.69
C SER A 12 25.02 -12.82 2.96
N VAL A 13 25.24 -14.13 2.90
CA VAL A 13 25.97 -14.88 3.93
C VAL A 13 27.34 -15.20 3.37
N ILE A 14 28.40 -14.74 4.05
CA ILE A 14 29.76 -15.08 3.69
C ILE A 14 30.16 -16.31 4.49
N GLU A 15 30.40 -17.41 3.80
CA GLU A 15 30.93 -18.63 4.38
C GLU A 15 32.46 -18.63 4.34
N ASN A 16 33.08 -19.32 5.29
CA ASN A 16 34.54 -19.43 5.39
C ASN A 16 35.24 -18.07 5.39
N VAL A 17 34.65 -17.04 6.02
CA VAL A 17 35.17 -15.66 6.02
C VAL A 17 36.62 -15.58 6.55
N LEU A 18 37.00 -16.50 7.44
CA LEU A 18 38.35 -16.56 8.00
C LEU A 18 39.42 -17.04 7.01
N ALA A 19 39.02 -17.65 5.89
CA ALA A 19 39.90 -18.08 4.82
C ALA A 19 40.17 -16.98 3.78
N MET A 20 39.54 -15.80 3.90
CA MET A 20 39.81 -14.68 3.01
C MET A 20 41.28 -14.26 3.10
N LYS A 21 41.93 -14.20 1.93
CA LYS A 21 43.30 -13.72 1.81
C LYS A 21 43.34 -12.20 1.81
N GLU A 22 44.48 -11.65 2.22
CA GLU A 22 44.71 -10.21 2.21
C GLU A 22 44.65 -9.69 0.76
N ASN A 23 43.98 -8.55 0.57
CA ASN A 23 43.83 -7.84 -0.71
C ASN A 23 43.10 -8.59 -1.84
N GLU A 24 42.40 -9.68 -1.54
CA GLU A 24 41.50 -10.33 -2.49
C GLU A 24 40.05 -9.84 -2.31
N ASP A 25 39.38 -9.53 -3.42
CA ASP A 25 37.98 -9.13 -3.44
C ASP A 25 37.08 -10.35 -3.47
N PHE A 26 36.13 -10.39 -2.53
CA PHE A 26 34.99 -11.29 -2.55
C PHE A 26 33.74 -10.48 -2.90
N LEU A 27 32.93 -11.00 -3.81
CA LEU A 27 31.68 -10.39 -4.26
C LEU A 27 30.54 -11.39 -4.06
N ASN A 28 29.35 -10.90 -3.71
CA ASN A 28 28.15 -11.72 -3.84
C ASN A 28 27.64 -11.71 -5.28
N GLU A 29 26.61 -12.52 -5.56
CA GLU A 29 25.89 -12.43 -6.82
C GLU A 29 25.25 -11.04 -6.97
N PRO A 30 25.35 -10.39 -8.14
CA PRO A 30 24.69 -9.14 -8.41
C PRO A 30 23.17 -9.25 -8.24
N ALA A 31 22.55 -8.21 -7.69
CA ALA A 31 21.11 -8.07 -7.62
C ALA A 31 20.69 -6.74 -8.24
N GLU A 32 19.62 -6.76 -9.03
CA GLU A 32 19.11 -5.56 -9.69
C GLU A 32 18.06 -4.87 -8.82
N TYR A 33 18.25 -3.57 -8.59
CA TYR A 33 17.27 -2.71 -7.93
C TYR A 33 17.21 -1.38 -8.66
N PHE A 34 16.01 -0.92 -9.01
CA PHE A 34 15.79 0.35 -9.71
C PHE A 34 16.53 0.42 -11.06
N ASN A 35 16.59 -0.70 -11.80
CA ASN A 35 17.35 -0.86 -13.06
C ASN A 35 18.86 -0.70 -12.91
N VAL A 36 19.38 -0.86 -11.69
CA VAL A 36 20.80 -0.76 -11.40
C VAL A 36 21.28 -2.08 -10.79
N PRO A 37 22.30 -2.73 -11.39
CA PRO A 37 22.91 -3.91 -10.79
C PRO A 37 23.82 -3.48 -9.63
N TRP A 38 23.53 -3.99 -8.44
CA TRP A 38 24.29 -3.74 -7.22
C TRP A 38 25.00 -5.00 -6.75
N VAL A 39 26.19 -4.83 -6.18
CA VAL A 39 26.96 -5.93 -5.58
C VAL A 39 27.64 -5.46 -4.30
N LEU A 40 27.74 -6.37 -3.33
CA LEU A 40 28.50 -6.19 -2.11
C LEU A 40 29.93 -6.67 -2.36
N VAL A 41 30.91 -5.85 -1.99
CA VAL A 41 32.34 -6.14 -2.12
C VAL A 41 32.97 -6.20 -0.75
N PHE A 42 33.71 -7.28 -0.50
CA PHE A 42 34.40 -7.53 0.76
C PHE A 42 35.87 -7.78 0.50
N ARG A 43 36.72 -7.18 1.31
CA ARG A 43 38.17 -7.36 1.21
C ARG A 43 38.76 -7.37 2.61
N ARG A 44 39.70 -8.27 2.84
CA ARG A 44 40.59 -8.18 4.00
C ARG A 44 41.75 -7.27 3.63
N GLU A 45 41.88 -6.13 4.31
CA GLU A 45 42.92 -5.16 4.00
C GLU A 45 43.36 -4.41 5.27
N ASN A 46 44.67 -4.31 5.46
CA ASN A 46 45.31 -3.63 6.59
C ASN A 46 44.80 -4.14 7.95
N GLY A 47 44.57 -5.44 8.06
CA GLY A 47 44.06 -6.06 9.30
C GLY A 47 42.61 -5.72 9.62
N HIS A 48 41.84 -5.23 8.65
CA HIS A 48 40.41 -4.94 8.76
C HIS A 48 39.62 -5.68 7.69
N LEU A 49 38.33 -5.88 7.96
CA LEU A 49 37.35 -6.21 6.94
C LEU A 49 36.83 -4.90 6.32
N SER A 50 37.19 -4.67 5.07
CA SER A 50 36.59 -3.65 4.21
C SER A 50 35.30 -4.20 3.62
N PHE A 51 34.21 -3.44 3.72
CA PHE A 51 32.90 -3.79 3.18
C PHE A 51 32.34 -2.59 2.42
N SER A 52 32.01 -2.78 1.14
CA SER A 52 31.51 -1.75 0.23
C SER A 52 30.28 -2.20 -0.55
N LEU A 53 29.45 -1.24 -0.93
CA LEU A 53 28.43 -1.39 -1.96
C LEU A 53 29.01 -0.87 -3.28
N LYS A 54 28.91 -1.68 -4.34
CA LYS A 54 29.35 -1.34 -5.68
C LYS A 54 28.17 -1.29 -6.64
N CYS A 55 28.09 -0.18 -7.37
CA CYS A 55 27.22 -0.01 -8.53
C CYS A 55 27.93 -0.62 -9.75
N LEU A 56 27.27 -1.55 -10.43
CA LEU A 56 27.77 -2.21 -11.66
C LEU A 56 27.15 -1.60 -12.92
N LEU A 57 26.56 -0.42 -12.81
CA LEU A 57 26.05 0.30 -13.96
C LEU A 57 27.21 0.68 -14.89
N ASP A 58 27.00 0.49 -16.19
CA ASP A 58 28.02 0.59 -17.24
C ASP A 58 27.58 1.64 -18.26
N ASP A 59 28.41 2.66 -18.44
CA ASP A 59 28.16 3.81 -19.33
C ASP A 59 27.97 3.38 -20.80
N GLU A 60 28.45 2.20 -21.19
CA GLU A 60 28.35 1.70 -22.57
C GLU A 60 26.96 1.13 -22.93
N LYS A 61 26.02 1.02 -21.98
CA LYS A 61 24.67 0.53 -22.29
C LYS A 61 23.79 1.65 -22.85
N ALA A 62 23.22 1.39 -24.03
CA ALA A 62 22.46 2.33 -24.88
C ALA A 62 21.21 3.01 -24.26
N GLN A 63 20.87 2.71 -23.01
CA GLN A 63 19.66 3.22 -22.32
C GLN A 63 19.96 4.04 -21.07
N ILE A 64 21.23 4.33 -20.80
CA ILE A 64 21.66 5.17 -19.68
C ILE A 64 22.08 6.52 -20.25
N ALA A 65 21.60 7.60 -19.65
CA ALA A 65 22.03 8.93 -20.05
C ALA A 65 23.52 9.12 -19.71
N PRO A 66 24.30 9.80 -20.56
CA PRO A 66 25.74 9.97 -20.36
C PRO A 66 26.10 10.71 -19.06
N ASN A 67 25.15 11.41 -18.44
CA ASN A 67 25.29 12.15 -17.19
C ASN A 67 24.46 11.55 -16.05
N TRP A 68 24.22 10.23 -16.07
CA TRP A 68 23.47 9.58 -15.01
C TRP A 68 24.14 9.75 -13.64
N ALA A 69 23.31 9.84 -12.61
CA ALA A 69 23.76 10.00 -11.24
C ALA A 69 22.77 9.35 -10.26
N ILE A 70 23.30 8.80 -9.16
CA ILE A 70 22.56 8.24 -8.03
C ILE A 70 23.19 8.78 -6.76
N LYS A 71 22.38 9.36 -5.88
CA LYS A 71 22.78 9.70 -4.52
C LYS A 71 21.97 8.87 -3.55
N ALA A 72 22.65 8.08 -2.74
CA ALA A 72 22.01 7.14 -1.85
C ALA A 72 22.61 7.21 -0.45
N GLU A 73 21.72 7.14 0.54
CA GLU A 73 22.12 6.89 1.92
C GLU A 73 22.27 5.37 2.11
N VAL A 74 23.44 4.92 2.53
CA VAL A 74 23.82 3.51 2.61
C VAL A 74 24.24 3.16 4.04
N GLU A 75 23.53 2.23 4.67
CA GLU A 75 23.95 1.59 5.91
C GLU A 75 24.48 0.19 5.61
N LEU A 76 25.76 -0.04 5.87
CA LEU A 76 26.42 -1.32 5.77
C LEU A 76 26.49 -1.97 7.15
N ALA A 77 26.03 -3.22 7.27
CA ALA A 77 25.98 -3.95 8.52
C ALA A 77 26.55 -5.36 8.40
N VAL A 78 27.33 -5.77 9.40
CA VAL A 78 27.76 -7.15 9.65
C VAL A 78 27.07 -7.66 10.90
N LYS A 79 26.44 -8.84 10.79
CA LYS A 79 25.70 -9.50 11.86
C LYS A 79 26.25 -10.90 12.08
N SER A 80 26.52 -11.23 13.34
CA SER A 80 26.91 -12.56 13.78
C SER A 80 25.70 -13.39 14.19
N ALA A 81 25.83 -14.72 14.12
CA ALA A 81 24.82 -15.66 14.64
C ALA A 81 24.56 -15.48 16.14
N ASN A 82 25.53 -14.99 16.92
CA ASN A 82 25.37 -14.73 18.36
C ASN A 82 24.70 -13.37 18.67
N GLY A 83 24.29 -12.61 17.65
CA GLY A 83 23.66 -11.29 17.78
C GLY A 83 24.60 -10.09 17.75
N ALA A 84 25.93 -10.29 17.79
CA ALA A 84 26.89 -9.20 17.64
C ALA A 84 26.69 -8.49 16.29
N THR A 85 26.63 -7.16 16.31
CA THR A 85 26.36 -6.34 15.12
C THR A 85 27.33 -5.16 15.04
N ALA A 86 27.93 -4.97 13.87
CA ALA A 86 28.66 -3.76 13.51
C ALA A 86 27.98 -3.11 12.32
N LYS A 87 27.81 -1.79 12.35
CA LYS A 87 27.19 -1.05 11.26
C LYS A 87 27.77 0.35 11.11
N LYS A 88 27.82 0.82 9.87
CA LYS A 88 28.22 2.19 9.51
C LYS A 88 27.30 2.71 8.42
N LYS A 89 27.05 4.01 8.45
CA LYS A 89 26.09 4.67 7.56
C LYS A 89 26.68 5.96 7.02
N GLU A 90 26.57 6.17 5.72
CA GLU A 90 27.01 7.40 5.04
C GLU A 90 26.19 7.61 3.77
N THR A 91 26.29 8.79 3.16
CA THR A 91 25.69 9.08 1.86
C THR A 91 26.77 9.00 0.78
N PHE A 92 26.51 8.22 -0.26
CA PHE A 92 27.41 8.04 -1.39
C PHE A 92 26.77 8.54 -2.68
N SER A 93 27.61 8.98 -3.61
CA SER A 93 27.21 9.38 -4.96
C SER A 93 27.86 8.45 -5.97
N PHE A 94 27.05 7.88 -6.84
CA PHE A 94 27.44 7.04 -7.97
C PHE A 94 27.06 7.78 -9.25
N GLY A 95 27.87 7.68 -10.30
CA GLY A 95 27.58 8.36 -11.55
C GLY A 95 28.70 8.18 -12.56
N SER A 96 28.37 8.46 -13.82
CA SER A 96 29.31 8.54 -14.95
C SER A 96 30.47 9.50 -14.69
N GLU A 97 30.22 10.61 -13.99
CA GLU A 97 31.24 11.59 -13.63
C GLU A 97 32.01 11.24 -12.33
N THR A 98 31.64 10.15 -11.65
CA THR A 98 32.29 9.76 -10.39
C THR A 98 33.45 8.80 -10.64
N PRO A 99 34.64 9.03 -10.06
CA PRO A 99 35.82 8.20 -10.32
C PRO A 99 35.76 6.81 -9.67
N LYS A 100 34.79 6.57 -8.79
CA LYS A 100 34.60 5.31 -8.07
C LYS A 100 33.15 4.86 -8.21
N ASN A 101 32.98 3.57 -8.47
CA ASN A 101 31.68 2.92 -8.48
C ASN A 101 31.44 2.05 -7.23
N ALA A 102 32.39 1.99 -6.30
CA ALA A 102 32.29 1.25 -5.04
C ALA A 102 32.61 2.16 -3.85
N TYR A 103 31.75 2.13 -2.83
CA TYR A 103 31.90 2.93 -1.62
C TYR A 103 31.55 2.11 -0.38
N GLY A 104 32.29 2.33 0.70
CA GLY A 104 32.17 1.53 1.90
C GLY A 104 33.17 1.92 2.98
N PHE A 105 33.37 1.00 3.92
CA PHE A 105 34.15 1.24 5.12
C PHE A 105 35.04 0.05 5.46
N GLN A 106 36.15 0.32 6.14
CA GLN A 106 36.72 -0.65 7.08
C GLN A 106 35.75 -0.76 8.26
N ILE A 107 34.95 -1.82 8.27
CA ILE A 107 33.80 -1.94 9.17
C ILE A 107 34.15 -2.63 10.49
N LEU A 108 35.12 -3.55 10.47
CA LEU A 108 35.53 -4.35 11.60
C LEU A 108 37.04 -4.62 11.56
N ASP A 109 37.70 -4.57 12.72
CA ASP A 109 39.05 -5.11 12.85
C ASP A 109 39.02 -6.64 12.75
N TRP A 110 40.07 -7.22 12.16
CA TRP A 110 40.09 -8.65 11.85
C TRP A 110 40.07 -9.54 13.10
N ASN A 111 40.67 -9.08 14.20
CA ASN A 111 40.67 -9.81 15.47
C ASN A 111 39.26 -9.86 16.07
N SER A 112 38.51 -8.77 16.06
CA SER A 112 37.11 -8.76 16.48
C SER A 112 36.27 -9.64 15.57
N LEU A 113 36.49 -9.60 14.25
CA LEU A 113 35.80 -10.47 13.30
C LEU A 113 35.97 -11.94 13.69
N GLN A 114 37.22 -12.38 13.89
CA GLN A 114 37.58 -13.75 14.27
C GLN A 114 36.96 -14.19 15.59
N ASN A 115 37.06 -13.36 16.63
CA ASN A 115 36.75 -13.78 17.99
C ASN A 115 35.28 -13.58 18.38
N LYS A 116 34.56 -12.66 17.69
CA LYS A 116 33.23 -12.24 18.10
C LYS A 116 32.16 -12.41 17.03
N TYR A 117 32.52 -12.33 15.74
CA TYR A 117 31.55 -12.30 14.66
C TYR A 117 31.47 -13.60 13.86
N ALA A 118 32.60 -14.20 13.51
CA ALA A 118 32.70 -15.35 12.60
C ALA A 118 32.38 -16.69 13.30
N ILE A 119 31.14 -16.88 13.72
CA ILE A 119 30.66 -18.15 14.30
C ILE A 119 30.57 -19.20 13.18
N ASP A 120 31.21 -20.35 13.37
CA ASP A 120 31.38 -21.39 12.35
C ASP A 120 31.97 -20.88 11.03
N GLY A 121 32.79 -19.81 11.11
CA GLY A 121 33.38 -19.17 9.94
C GLY A 121 32.38 -18.40 9.06
N LYS A 122 31.16 -18.12 9.56
CA LYS A 122 30.11 -17.42 8.82
C LYS A 122 29.80 -16.05 9.39
N ILE A 123 29.46 -15.11 8.49
CA ILE A 123 28.86 -13.82 8.85
C ILE A 123 27.70 -13.50 7.91
N LEU A 124 26.68 -12.81 8.45
CA LEU A 124 25.62 -12.21 7.64
C LEU A 124 25.99 -10.75 7.37
N VAL A 125 25.92 -10.35 6.10
CA VAL A 125 26.21 -8.99 5.65
C VAL A 125 25.00 -8.41 4.96
N GLN A 126 24.76 -7.12 5.17
CA GLN A 126 23.56 -6.44 4.69
C GLN A 126 23.89 -4.98 4.34
N ALA A 127 23.43 -4.53 3.18
CA ALA A 127 23.36 -3.13 2.81
C ALA A 127 21.88 -2.68 2.81
N ASN A 128 21.55 -1.71 3.66
CA ASN A 128 20.28 -0.99 3.59
C ASN A 128 20.52 0.29 2.78
N VAL A 129 19.85 0.42 1.65
CA VAL A 129 20.08 1.52 0.70
C VAL A 129 18.80 2.32 0.56
N SER A 130 18.89 3.63 0.71
CA SER A 130 17.79 4.57 0.48
C SER A 130 18.25 5.62 -0.55
N ILE A 131 17.79 5.46 -1.79
CA ILE A 131 18.12 6.34 -2.92
C ILE A 131 17.37 7.67 -2.74
N LYS A 132 18.13 8.75 -2.54
CA LYS A 132 17.60 10.09 -2.33
C LYS A 132 17.40 10.84 -3.65
N GLU A 133 18.34 10.67 -4.58
CA GLU A 133 18.30 11.30 -5.90
C GLU A 133 18.77 10.28 -6.94
N MET A 134 18.15 10.28 -8.12
CA MET A 134 18.54 9.40 -9.22
C MET A 134 18.06 9.98 -10.54
N ALA A 135 18.99 10.18 -11.47
CA ALA A 135 18.81 10.81 -12.76
C ALA A 135 19.51 10.00 -13.85
N GLY A 136 18.97 10.05 -15.08
CA GLY A 136 19.59 9.43 -16.26
C GLY A 136 19.55 7.90 -16.32
N ILE A 137 18.76 7.25 -15.46
CA ILE A 137 18.60 5.79 -15.42
C ILE A 137 17.12 5.47 -15.55
N SER A 138 16.77 4.87 -16.68
CA SER A 138 15.41 4.39 -16.97
C SER A 138 15.45 2.89 -17.27
N LYS A 139 14.29 2.24 -17.12
CA LYS A 139 14.09 0.88 -17.61
C LYS A 139 14.28 0.87 -19.13
N LYS A 140 14.73 -0.26 -19.66
CA LYS A 140 14.76 -0.47 -21.11
C LYS A 140 13.34 -0.42 -21.67
N ASP A 141 13.13 0.44 -22.66
CA ASP A 141 11.88 0.48 -23.42
C ASP A 141 11.66 -0.88 -24.10
N LEU A 142 10.51 -1.49 -23.83
CA LEU A 142 10.01 -2.72 -24.45
C LEU A 142 9.38 -2.42 -25.80
N ARG A 143 8.86 -1.20 -25.99
CA ARG A 143 8.24 -0.76 -27.24
C ARG A 143 8.65 0.66 -27.61
N ASN A 144 8.92 0.87 -28.90
CA ASN A 144 9.24 2.20 -29.39
C ASN A 144 7.96 2.99 -29.75
N PHE A 145 7.91 4.27 -29.36
CA PHE A 145 6.87 5.26 -29.66
C PHE A 145 7.46 6.56 -30.23
N ASP A 146 8.72 6.57 -30.66
CA ASP A 146 9.34 7.74 -31.29
C ASP A 146 8.83 7.98 -32.72
N ASP A 147 9.46 8.92 -33.42
CA ASP A 147 9.10 9.32 -34.79
C ASP A 147 9.12 8.16 -35.80
N SER A 148 9.84 7.06 -35.50
CA SER A 148 9.79 5.84 -36.32
C SER A 148 8.41 5.20 -36.37
N LYS A 149 7.49 5.58 -35.46
CA LYS A 149 6.10 5.11 -35.41
C LYS A 149 5.09 6.08 -36.00
N ARG A 150 5.52 7.20 -36.58
CA ARG A 150 4.62 8.23 -37.14
C ARG A 150 3.58 7.67 -38.10
N GLU A 151 3.93 6.69 -38.92
CA GLU A 151 3.00 6.07 -39.90
C GLU A 151 1.83 5.30 -39.25
N TRP A 152 1.97 4.88 -37.98
CA TRP A 152 0.95 4.16 -37.21
C TRP A 152 0.27 5.04 -36.16
N ALA A 153 0.57 6.34 -36.15
CA ALA A 153 0.10 7.30 -35.16
C ALA A 153 -0.76 8.39 -35.80
N ASP A 154 -1.81 8.78 -35.10
CA ASP A 154 -2.73 9.87 -35.44
C ASP A 154 -2.75 10.98 -34.36
N ALA A 155 -1.88 10.85 -33.34
CA ALA A 155 -1.56 11.87 -32.35
C ALA A 155 -0.10 11.77 -31.88
N VAL A 156 0.43 12.90 -31.43
CA VAL A 156 1.68 13.00 -30.68
C VAL A 156 1.36 13.50 -29.27
N VAL A 157 1.76 12.74 -28.26
CA VAL A 157 1.66 13.14 -26.86
C VAL A 157 3.05 13.53 -26.37
N LYS A 158 3.19 14.72 -25.80
CA LYS A 158 4.45 15.24 -25.23
C LYS A 158 4.42 15.13 -23.71
N VAL A 159 5.43 14.49 -23.15
CA VAL A 159 5.62 14.36 -21.69
C VAL A 159 7.06 14.66 -21.35
N GLU A 160 7.30 15.66 -20.49
CA GLU A 160 8.66 16.12 -20.10
C GLU A 160 9.58 16.36 -21.32
N GLY A 161 9.02 16.87 -22.43
CA GLY A 161 9.73 17.12 -23.68
C GLY A 161 9.99 15.88 -24.56
N ARG A 162 9.68 14.66 -24.09
CA ARG A 162 9.71 13.44 -24.89
C ARG A 162 8.42 13.31 -25.70
N GLU A 163 8.55 13.02 -26.99
CA GLU A 163 7.43 12.84 -27.92
C GLU A 163 7.04 11.35 -28.01
N PHE A 164 5.75 11.07 -27.92
CA PHE A 164 5.15 9.74 -28.05
C PHE A 164 4.13 9.74 -29.18
N HIS A 165 4.43 9.04 -30.26
CA HIS A 165 3.55 8.80 -31.40
C HIS A 165 2.57 7.68 -31.05
N VAL A 166 1.30 8.04 -30.88
CA VAL A 166 0.25 7.14 -30.37
C VAL A 166 -0.94 7.06 -31.30
N ALA A 167 -1.71 5.97 -31.18
CA ALA A 167 -3.00 5.81 -31.85
C ALA A 167 -4.15 6.23 -30.90
N LYS A 168 -4.87 7.30 -31.23
CA LYS A 168 -6.00 7.88 -30.49
C LYS A 168 -7.03 6.81 -30.15
N LEU A 169 -7.40 5.97 -31.13
CA LEU A 169 -8.39 4.92 -30.93
C LEU A 169 -7.94 3.89 -29.89
N LEU A 170 -6.66 3.50 -29.89
CA LEU A 170 -6.15 2.53 -28.94
C LEU A 170 -6.23 3.08 -27.51
N LEU A 171 -5.78 4.31 -27.29
CA LEU A 171 -5.87 4.95 -25.97
C LEU A 171 -7.33 5.17 -25.54
N ALA A 172 -8.17 5.68 -26.44
CA ALA A 172 -9.58 5.93 -26.15
C ALA A 172 -10.38 4.66 -25.81
N THR A 173 -10.05 3.51 -26.41
CA THR A 173 -10.71 2.24 -26.07
C THR A 173 -10.33 1.71 -24.68
N GLN A 174 -9.18 2.11 -24.16
CA GLN A 174 -8.67 1.68 -22.86
C GLN A 174 -8.94 2.69 -21.74
N SER A 175 -9.25 3.95 -22.09
CA SER A 175 -9.33 5.07 -21.17
C SER A 175 -10.48 6.02 -21.53
N THR A 176 -11.42 6.21 -20.60
CA THR A 176 -12.53 7.17 -20.78
C THR A 176 -12.03 8.62 -20.83
N TYR A 177 -10.92 8.91 -20.14
CA TYR A 177 -10.21 10.18 -20.19
C TYR A 177 -9.70 10.47 -21.61
N PHE A 178 -8.92 9.55 -22.20
CA PHE A 178 -8.41 9.73 -23.56
C PHE A 178 -9.53 9.68 -24.60
N GLN A 179 -10.60 8.91 -24.37
CA GLN A 179 -11.80 8.96 -25.20
C GLN A 179 -12.40 10.38 -25.23
N SER A 180 -12.56 10.98 -24.06
CA SER A 180 -13.10 12.34 -23.93
C SER A 180 -12.15 13.39 -24.51
N MET A 181 -10.84 13.24 -24.28
CA MET A 181 -9.81 14.15 -24.80
C MET A 181 -9.74 14.13 -26.33
N PHE A 182 -9.71 12.94 -26.95
CA PHE A 182 -9.51 12.81 -28.39
C PHE A 182 -10.79 12.92 -29.21
N PHE A 183 -11.94 12.52 -28.67
CA PHE A 183 -13.20 12.44 -29.42
C PHE A 183 -14.35 13.26 -28.78
N GLY A 184 -14.07 13.96 -27.68
CA GLY A 184 -15.00 14.90 -27.08
C GLY A 184 -15.04 16.24 -27.81
N LYS A 185 -15.82 17.17 -27.25
CA LYS A 185 -16.02 18.53 -27.79
C LYS A 185 -15.05 19.55 -27.17
N PHE A 186 -13.81 19.15 -26.96
CA PHE A 186 -12.77 20.00 -26.39
C PHE A 186 -11.78 20.44 -27.49
N GLU A 187 -11.06 21.55 -27.29
CA GLU A 187 -10.10 22.06 -28.28
C GLU A 187 -8.98 21.05 -28.57
N GLU A 188 -8.69 20.16 -27.62
CA GLU A 188 -7.72 19.08 -27.72
C GLU A 188 -8.10 18.03 -28.77
N SER A 189 -9.38 17.84 -29.09
CA SER A 189 -9.79 16.83 -30.08
C SER A 189 -9.35 17.19 -31.51
N GLU A 190 -9.20 18.49 -31.77
CA GLU A 190 -8.73 19.04 -33.05
C GLU A 190 -7.19 19.11 -33.15
N LYS A 191 -6.47 18.90 -32.04
CA LYS A 191 -5.00 18.95 -32.02
C LYS A 191 -4.39 17.61 -32.41
N ALA A 192 -3.32 17.69 -33.20
CA ALA A 192 -2.46 16.54 -33.53
C ALA A 192 -1.38 16.33 -32.45
N GLU A 193 -1.08 17.37 -31.68
CA GLU A 193 -0.06 17.37 -30.63
C GLU A 193 -0.68 17.81 -29.31
N ILE A 194 -0.46 17.02 -28.25
CA ILE A 194 -1.01 17.25 -26.92
C ILE A 194 0.12 17.15 -25.91
N GLU A 195 0.25 18.14 -25.05
CA GLU A 195 1.21 18.13 -23.94
C GLU A 195 0.51 17.71 -22.65
N LEU A 196 1.05 16.70 -21.97
CA LEU A 196 0.60 16.27 -20.65
C LEU A 196 1.62 16.69 -19.61
N SER A 197 1.20 17.54 -18.67
CA SER A 197 2.00 17.99 -17.55
C SER A 197 1.81 17.11 -16.31
N GLU A 198 2.69 17.29 -15.32
CA GLU A 198 2.62 16.64 -13.99
C GLU A 198 2.84 15.11 -13.96
N ILE A 199 3.15 14.51 -15.10
CA ILE A 199 3.50 13.10 -15.24
C ILE A 199 4.94 12.93 -15.74
N ARG A 200 5.56 11.77 -15.42
CA ARG A 200 6.92 11.44 -15.86
C ARG A 200 6.91 10.72 -17.20
N ALA A 201 7.88 11.03 -18.05
CA ALA A 201 7.99 10.36 -19.35
C ALA A 201 8.22 8.85 -19.22
N ASP A 202 9.02 8.40 -18.24
CA ASP A 202 9.26 6.98 -17.97
C ASP A 202 7.98 6.24 -17.54
N ASP A 203 7.18 6.87 -16.68
CA ASP A 203 5.93 6.25 -16.20
C ASP A 203 4.94 6.14 -17.36
N PHE A 204 4.89 7.17 -18.23
CA PHE A 204 4.06 7.18 -19.42
C PHE A 204 4.50 6.13 -20.45
N GLN A 205 5.80 5.96 -20.66
CA GLN A 205 6.37 4.88 -21.48
C GLN A 205 5.89 3.50 -20.99
N ASN A 206 6.06 3.20 -19.69
CA ASN A 206 5.62 1.93 -19.10
C ASN A 206 4.08 1.75 -19.17
N PHE A 207 3.33 2.83 -19.04
CA PHE A 207 1.87 2.83 -19.18
C PHE A 207 1.43 2.48 -20.61
N LEU A 208 2.03 3.11 -21.63
CA LEU A 208 1.76 2.79 -23.03
C LEU A 208 2.13 1.33 -23.34
N GLU A 209 3.31 0.88 -22.93
CA GLU A 209 3.73 -0.52 -23.07
C GLU A 209 2.74 -1.49 -22.44
N THR A 210 2.23 -1.15 -21.25
CA THR A 210 1.17 -1.92 -20.58
C THR A 210 -0.12 -1.98 -21.42
N LEU A 211 -0.57 -0.87 -22.00
CA LEU A 211 -1.74 -0.85 -22.87
C LEU A 211 -1.55 -1.66 -24.17
N HIS A 212 -0.30 -1.77 -24.61
CA HIS A 212 0.10 -2.55 -25.78
C HIS A 212 0.37 -4.03 -25.48
N GLY A 213 0.19 -4.48 -24.23
CA GLY A 213 0.34 -5.88 -23.85
C GLY A 213 1.75 -6.29 -23.42
N GLU A 214 2.71 -5.37 -23.40
CA GLU A 214 4.08 -5.67 -22.97
C GLU A 214 4.14 -5.98 -21.45
N PRO A 215 5.15 -6.74 -20.98
CA PRO A 215 5.38 -7.01 -19.56
C PRO A 215 6.11 -5.83 -18.87
N ALA A 216 5.54 -4.63 -18.95
CA ALA A 216 6.17 -3.41 -18.45
C ALA A 216 6.07 -3.25 -16.91
N ILE A 217 5.11 -3.93 -16.27
CA ILE A 217 4.83 -3.84 -14.84
C ILE A 217 5.80 -4.74 -14.05
N ASP A 218 6.54 -4.15 -13.12
CA ASP A 218 7.35 -4.81 -12.10
C ASP A 218 7.30 -4.02 -10.77
N ASP A 219 8.10 -4.43 -9.78
CA ASP A 219 8.11 -3.76 -8.46
C ASP A 219 8.58 -2.30 -8.51
N ASP A 220 9.30 -1.88 -9.55
CA ASP A 220 9.78 -0.52 -9.71
C ASP A 220 8.79 0.36 -10.50
N THR A 221 8.06 -0.22 -11.47
CA THR A 221 7.18 0.51 -12.38
C THR A 221 5.70 0.50 -11.95
N VAL A 222 5.26 -0.48 -11.15
CA VAL A 222 3.84 -0.71 -10.86
C VAL A 222 3.13 0.51 -10.25
N GLU A 223 3.78 1.26 -9.35
CA GLU A 223 3.15 2.44 -8.74
C GLU A 223 3.01 3.60 -9.73
N GLY A 224 3.96 3.76 -10.66
CA GLY A 224 3.88 4.76 -11.74
C GLY A 224 2.76 4.43 -12.73
N VAL A 225 2.68 3.16 -13.16
CA VAL A 225 1.59 2.68 -14.03
C VAL A 225 0.24 2.79 -13.33
N LEU A 226 0.12 2.42 -12.05
CA LEU A 226 -1.11 2.60 -11.27
C LEU A 226 -1.52 4.06 -11.15
N HIS A 227 -0.56 4.95 -10.95
CA HIS A 227 -0.84 6.39 -10.87
C HIS A 227 -1.47 6.92 -12.15
N LEU A 228 -0.92 6.56 -13.30
CA LEU A 228 -1.46 6.96 -14.60
C LEU A 228 -2.78 6.24 -14.91
N ALA A 229 -2.92 4.98 -14.53
CA ALA A 229 -4.16 4.23 -14.71
C ALA A 229 -5.32 4.82 -13.89
N ASP A 230 -5.04 5.32 -12.69
CA ASP A 230 -6.01 6.03 -11.85
C ASP A 230 -6.32 7.43 -12.41
N MET A 231 -5.29 8.18 -12.80
CA MET A 231 -5.43 9.54 -13.36
C MET A 231 -6.18 9.57 -14.68
N TYR A 232 -5.90 8.62 -15.58
CA TYR A 232 -6.48 8.54 -16.91
C TYR A 232 -7.60 7.51 -17.01
N ASP A 233 -8.17 7.06 -15.89
CA ASP A 233 -9.27 6.09 -15.83
C ASP A 233 -9.12 4.92 -16.81
N THR A 234 -8.11 4.09 -16.55
CA THR A 234 -7.68 2.99 -17.42
C THR A 234 -7.81 1.64 -16.69
N PRO A 235 -8.99 0.99 -16.72
CA PRO A 235 -9.27 -0.21 -15.93
C PRO A 235 -8.32 -1.39 -16.22
N THR A 236 -7.92 -1.59 -17.48
CA THR A 236 -7.03 -2.69 -17.85
C THR A 236 -5.64 -2.55 -17.25
N ALA A 237 -5.04 -1.36 -17.29
CA ALA A 237 -3.73 -1.10 -16.67
C ALA A 237 -3.81 -1.23 -15.15
N ARG A 238 -4.91 -0.77 -14.54
CA ARG A 238 -5.18 -0.92 -13.11
C ARG A 238 -5.27 -2.39 -12.70
N GLN A 239 -6.08 -3.19 -13.41
CA GLN A 239 -6.25 -4.62 -13.14
C GLN A 239 -4.92 -5.38 -13.27
N ARG A 240 -4.16 -5.16 -14.36
CA ARG A 240 -2.86 -5.82 -14.55
C ARG A 240 -1.88 -5.49 -13.42
N SER A 241 -1.90 -4.25 -12.95
CA SER A 241 -1.06 -3.81 -11.83
C SER A 241 -1.46 -4.46 -10.50
N GLU A 242 -2.76 -4.56 -10.23
CA GLU A 242 -3.27 -5.25 -9.04
C GLU A 242 -2.91 -6.75 -9.08
N GLU A 243 -3.07 -7.41 -10.23
CA GLU A 243 -2.70 -8.81 -10.40
C GLU A 243 -1.21 -9.06 -10.18
N PHE A 244 -0.34 -8.20 -10.72
CA PHE A 244 1.10 -8.27 -10.47
C PHE A 244 1.41 -8.16 -8.98
N LEU A 245 0.84 -7.17 -8.28
CA LEU A 245 1.04 -6.99 -6.84
C LEU A 245 0.60 -8.21 -6.03
N MET A 246 -0.48 -8.85 -6.43
CA MET A 246 -1.02 -10.04 -5.75
C MET A 246 -0.20 -11.31 -5.99
N LYS A 247 0.36 -11.49 -7.20
CA LYS A 247 0.90 -12.78 -7.66
C LYS A 247 2.42 -12.82 -7.76
N GLU A 248 3.05 -11.72 -8.18
CA GLU A 248 4.44 -11.70 -8.65
C GLU A 248 5.34 -10.77 -7.83
N SER A 249 4.78 -9.67 -7.32
CA SER A 249 5.52 -8.65 -6.56
C SER A 249 6.20 -9.20 -5.30
N GLU A 250 7.46 -8.83 -5.08
CA GLU A 250 8.24 -9.13 -3.89
C GLU A 250 8.11 -8.06 -2.79
N LYS A 251 7.31 -7.00 -3.03
CA LYS A 251 7.05 -5.94 -2.05
C LYS A 251 6.55 -6.50 -0.73
N SER A 252 6.95 -5.82 0.36
CA SER A 252 6.47 -6.19 1.68
C SER A 252 4.95 -6.02 1.78
N MET A 253 4.33 -6.77 2.70
CA MET A 253 2.89 -6.65 2.98
C MET A 253 2.48 -5.21 3.30
N LYS A 254 3.34 -4.48 4.04
CA LYS A 254 3.16 -3.06 4.37
C LYS A 254 3.08 -2.19 3.12
N GLU A 255 3.98 -2.40 2.16
CA GLU A 255 3.97 -1.65 0.90
C GLU A 255 2.75 -1.99 0.04
N LYS A 256 2.43 -3.29 -0.10
CA LYS A 256 1.26 -3.74 -0.86
C LYS A 256 -0.02 -3.12 -0.31
N LEU A 257 -0.18 -3.09 1.02
CA LEU A 257 -1.34 -2.50 1.67
C LEU A 257 -1.38 -0.96 1.56
N ARG A 258 -0.22 -0.29 1.62
CA ARG A 258 -0.13 1.16 1.35
C ARG A 258 -0.59 1.48 -0.08
N ILE A 259 -0.07 0.74 -1.07
CA ILE A 259 -0.40 0.93 -2.49
C ILE A 259 -1.88 0.62 -2.72
N SER A 260 -2.37 -0.51 -2.21
CA SER A 260 -3.76 -0.92 -2.39
C SER A 260 -4.74 0.07 -1.76
N THR A 261 -4.42 0.62 -0.59
CA THR A 261 -5.21 1.67 0.05
C THR A 261 -5.20 2.97 -0.76
N LYS A 262 -4.02 3.42 -1.20
CA LYS A 262 -3.85 4.66 -1.97
C LYS A 262 -4.64 4.64 -3.27
N TYR A 263 -4.60 3.52 -4.00
CA TYR A 263 -5.29 3.39 -5.28
C TYR A 263 -6.66 2.73 -5.17
N ARG A 264 -7.12 2.25 -4.00
CA ARG A 264 -8.39 1.51 -3.80
C ARG A 264 -8.46 0.19 -4.57
N LEU A 265 -7.47 -0.66 -4.36
CA LEU A 265 -7.36 -2.00 -4.96
C LEU A 265 -7.94 -3.04 -4.00
N ASP A 266 -9.27 -3.21 -4.03
CA ASP A 266 -10.02 -3.99 -3.04
C ASP A 266 -9.57 -5.46 -2.96
N SER A 267 -9.24 -6.09 -4.09
CA SER A 267 -8.82 -7.49 -4.09
C SER A 267 -7.44 -7.65 -3.42
N LEU A 268 -6.55 -6.68 -3.63
CA LEU A 268 -5.27 -6.64 -2.95
C LEU A 268 -5.40 -6.30 -1.47
N ILE A 269 -6.34 -5.42 -1.08
CA ILE A 269 -6.67 -5.15 0.34
C ILE A 269 -7.13 -6.43 1.02
N ASP A 270 -8.13 -7.11 0.47
CA ASP A 270 -8.66 -8.37 1.01
C ASP A 270 -7.56 -9.43 1.13
N GLN A 271 -6.70 -9.55 0.12
CA GLN A 271 -5.56 -10.47 0.16
C GLN A 271 -4.57 -10.12 1.27
N CYS A 272 -4.24 -8.83 1.44
CA CYS A 272 -3.33 -8.39 2.49
C CYS A 272 -3.92 -8.69 3.87
N LEU A 273 -5.18 -8.31 4.09
CA LEU A 273 -5.92 -8.47 5.33
C LEU A 273 -6.07 -9.95 5.72
N SER A 274 -6.47 -10.82 4.78
CA SER A 274 -6.59 -12.26 5.02
C SER A 274 -5.28 -12.94 5.46
N ARG A 275 -4.12 -12.34 5.16
CA ARG A 275 -2.79 -12.83 5.54
C ARG A 275 -2.21 -12.14 6.77
N THR A 276 -2.80 -11.04 7.23
CA THR A 276 -2.36 -10.37 8.47
C THR A 276 -2.99 -11.06 9.68
N HIS A 277 -2.17 -11.40 10.68
CA HIS A 277 -2.63 -12.13 11.87
C HIS A 277 -2.54 -11.30 13.14
N THR A 278 -2.02 -10.07 13.06
CA THR A 278 -1.81 -9.23 14.24
C THR A 278 -2.31 -7.80 14.05
N ILE A 279 -2.96 -7.30 15.09
CA ILE A 279 -3.44 -5.91 15.20
C ILE A 279 -2.29 -4.90 15.03
N ALA A 280 -1.07 -5.26 15.45
CA ALA A 280 0.09 -4.39 15.34
C ALA A 280 0.51 -4.16 13.89
N GLU A 281 0.44 -5.19 13.03
CA GLU A 281 0.72 -5.08 11.60
C GLU A 281 -0.33 -4.20 10.91
N ILE A 282 -1.61 -4.38 11.23
CA ILE A 282 -2.70 -3.56 10.69
C ILE A 282 -2.60 -2.09 11.15
N ARG A 283 -2.14 -1.82 12.38
CA ARG A 283 -1.94 -0.44 12.86
C ARG A 283 -0.71 0.24 12.27
N ALA A 284 0.33 -0.51 11.92
CA ALA A 284 1.59 0.04 11.38
C ALA A 284 1.50 0.49 9.90
N VAL A 285 0.39 0.16 9.24
CA VAL A 285 0.16 0.33 7.80
C VAL A 285 -1.00 1.28 7.49
N LEU A 286 -1.86 1.56 8.47
CA LEU A 286 -2.89 2.60 8.35
C LEU A 286 -2.22 3.99 8.24
N PRO A 287 -2.77 4.91 7.44
CA PRO A 287 -2.33 6.31 7.47
C PRO A 287 -2.43 6.82 8.91
N GLY A 288 -1.44 7.62 9.34
CA GLY A 288 -1.37 8.16 10.70
C GLY A 288 -2.63 8.94 11.12
N ASN A 289 -3.43 9.40 10.14
CA ASN A 289 -4.78 9.88 10.34
C ASN A 289 -5.81 8.89 9.78
N LEU A 290 -6.61 8.31 10.67
CA LEU A 290 -7.69 7.39 10.31
C LEU A 290 -8.83 8.11 9.57
N GLU A 291 -8.91 9.43 9.63
CA GLU A 291 -9.96 10.20 8.94
C GLU A 291 -9.81 10.14 7.41
N ASP A 292 -8.58 9.98 6.91
CA ASP A 292 -8.24 9.96 5.48
C ASP A 292 -8.63 8.65 4.78
N LEU A 293 -8.99 7.61 5.54
CA LEU A 293 -9.54 6.38 4.99
C LEU A 293 -11.00 6.59 4.57
N ASP A 294 -11.35 6.12 3.39
CA ASP A 294 -12.74 6.00 2.97
C ASP A 294 -13.55 5.14 3.97
N HIS A 295 -14.84 5.45 4.11
CA HIS A 295 -15.78 4.71 4.95
C HIS A 295 -15.86 3.22 4.61
N SER A 296 -15.70 2.83 3.35
CA SER A 296 -15.66 1.41 2.96
C SER A 296 -14.43 0.71 3.57
N LEU A 297 -13.24 1.32 3.43
CA LEU A 297 -12.01 0.81 4.02
C LEU A 297 -12.04 0.79 5.56
N LYS A 298 -12.63 1.82 6.18
CA LYS A 298 -12.82 1.85 7.64
C LYS A 298 -13.66 0.67 8.11
N PHE A 299 -14.72 0.32 7.38
CA PHE A 299 -15.58 -0.81 7.70
C PHE A 299 -14.88 -2.16 7.53
N GLN A 300 -14.00 -2.30 6.53
CA GLN A 300 -13.21 -3.53 6.33
C GLN A 300 -12.10 -3.66 7.38
N ILE A 301 -11.38 -2.58 7.69
CA ILE A 301 -10.15 -2.65 8.49
C ILE A 301 -10.42 -2.60 10.00
N PHE A 302 -11.41 -1.83 10.47
CA PHE A 302 -11.61 -1.63 11.92
C PHE A 302 -12.04 -2.88 12.70
N PRO A 303 -12.87 -3.78 12.15
CA PRO A 303 -13.17 -5.07 12.78
C PRO A 303 -11.92 -5.94 12.94
N GLU A 304 -11.08 -6.01 11.90
CA GLU A 304 -9.88 -6.84 11.90
C GLU A 304 -8.74 -6.26 12.76
N ALA A 305 -8.62 -4.94 12.83
CA ALA A 305 -7.63 -4.24 13.65
C ALA A 305 -7.95 -4.23 15.17
N GLY A 306 -9.05 -4.85 15.60
CA GLY A 306 -9.50 -4.82 16.99
C GLY A 306 -9.70 -3.38 17.53
N LEU A 307 -10.00 -2.41 16.65
CA LEU A 307 -10.20 -1.00 17.00
C LEU A 307 -11.61 -0.73 17.55
N PHE A 308 -12.48 -1.73 17.56
CA PHE A 308 -13.71 -1.74 18.35
C PHE A 308 -13.43 -2.27 19.76
N SER A 309 -12.93 -1.42 20.66
CA SER A 309 -13.02 -1.72 22.09
C SER A 309 -14.40 -1.32 22.60
N HIS A 310 -15.35 -2.27 22.67
CA HIS A 310 -16.44 -2.12 23.62
C HIS A 310 -15.87 -2.38 25.02
N HIS A 311 -15.36 -1.32 25.67
CA HIS A 311 -15.07 -1.40 27.10
C HIS A 311 -16.37 -1.77 27.83
N SER A 312 -16.34 -2.90 28.53
CA SER A 312 -17.38 -3.40 29.43
C SER A 312 -17.55 -2.56 30.70
N THR A 313 -17.28 -1.25 30.64
CA THR A 313 -17.47 -0.32 31.76
C THR A 313 -18.05 0.99 31.26
N GLY A 314 -19.38 1.04 31.14
CA GLY A 314 -20.23 2.19 31.47
C GLY A 314 -19.90 3.60 30.97
N SER A 315 -19.03 3.81 29.98
CA SER A 315 -18.77 5.14 29.41
C SER A 315 -18.52 5.03 27.91
N ILE A 316 -19.50 5.52 27.13
CA ILE A 316 -19.46 5.63 25.67
C ILE A 316 -18.49 6.76 25.29
N ASN A 317 -17.60 6.49 24.34
CA ASN A 317 -16.67 7.47 23.78
C ASN A 317 -17.45 8.47 22.86
N PRO A 318 -17.25 9.80 22.95
CA PRO A 318 -18.11 10.79 22.27
C PRO A 318 -18.10 10.74 20.73
N LEU A 319 -17.15 10.04 20.11
CA LEU A 319 -17.07 9.92 18.65
C LEU A 319 -18.24 9.11 18.04
N TYR A 320 -18.98 8.34 18.85
CA TYR A 320 -20.14 7.60 18.39
C TYR A 320 -21.33 8.50 18.00
N PHE A 321 -21.37 9.75 18.49
CA PHE A 321 -22.50 10.67 18.27
C PHE A 321 -22.43 11.49 16.98
N LEU A 322 -21.30 11.50 16.26
CA LEU A 322 -21.14 12.30 15.05
C LEU A 322 -21.61 11.59 13.77
N TYR A 323 -21.98 10.30 13.85
CA TYR A 323 -22.32 9.49 12.69
C TYR A 323 -23.80 9.06 12.71
N LYS A 324 -24.69 9.90 12.19
CA LYS A 324 -26.06 9.51 11.82
C LYS A 324 -26.31 9.78 10.33
N PRO A 325 -26.31 8.76 9.46
CA PRO A 325 -27.05 8.82 8.21
C PRO A 325 -28.54 8.63 8.54
N LYS A 326 -29.41 9.50 8.02
CA LYS A 326 -30.88 9.33 8.06
C LYS A 326 -31.25 8.05 7.28
N MET A 327 -31.39 6.91 7.94
CA MET A 327 -32.00 5.73 7.34
C MET A 327 -33.52 5.75 7.52
N ASN A 328 -34.22 5.53 6.40
CA ASN A 328 -35.68 5.53 6.29
C ASN A 328 -36.26 4.24 6.90
N THR A 329 -37.28 4.37 7.75
CA THR A 329 -37.79 3.36 8.69
C THR A 329 -38.48 2.14 8.06
N THR A 330 -38.61 2.08 6.74
CA THR A 330 -39.44 1.06 6.06
C THR A 330 -38.68 -0.22 5.68
N ASN A 331 -37.34 -0.18 5.58
CA ASN A 331 -36.55 -1.34 5.13
C ASN A 331 -36.02 -2.25 6.26
N VAL A 332 -36.13 -1.83 7.53
CA VAL A 332 -35.58 -2.58 8.66
C VAL A 332 -36.44 -3.80 9.01
N THR A 333 -37.77 -3.69 8.89
CA THR A 333 -38.71 -4.75 9.29
C THR A 333 -38.67 -5.96 8.36
N THR A 334 -38.42 -5.76 7.07
CA THR A 334 -38.36 -6.85 6.06
C THR A 334 -37.08 -7.66 6.19
N THR A 335 -35.95 -7.00 6.48
CA THR A 335 -34.66 -7.69 6.67
C THR A 335 -34.65 -8.50 7.96
N ILE A 336 -35.23 -7.99 9.05
CA ILE A 336 -35.32 -8.71 10.33
C ILE A 336 -36.22 -9.96 10.23
N ASN A 337 -37.34 -9.88 9.51
CA ASN A 337 -38.25 -11.02 9.35
C ASN A 337 -37.64 -12.15 8.50
N ASN A 338 -36.83 -11.82 7.48
CA ASN A 338 -36.16 -12.83 6.65
C ASN A 338 -35.02 -13.55 7.39
N LEU A 339 -34.38 -12.91 8.38
CA LEU A 339 -33.36 -13.53 9.22
C LEU A 339 -33.95 -14.51 10.27
N ALA A 340 -35.18 -14.26 10.76
CA ALA A 340 -35.81 -15.11 11.77
C ALA A 340 -36.31 -16.46 11.25
N THR A 341 -36.70 -16.55 9.97
CA THR A 341 -37.23 -17.79 9.36
C THR A 341 -36.14 -18.75 8.91
N THR A 342 -34.96 -18.26 8.52
CA THR A 342 -33.86 -19.12 8.05
C THR A 342 -33.19 -19.90 9.18
N THR A 343 -33.26 -19.43 10.43
CA THR A 343 -32.58 -20.07 11.57
C THR A 343 -33.36 -21.22 12.21
N ILE A 344 -34.66 -21.42 11.90
CA ILE A 344 -35.50 -22.41 12.60
C ILE A 344 -35.56 -23.77 11.86
N VAL A 345 -35.16 -23.85 10.59
CA VAL A 345 -35.22 -25.11 9.82
C VAL A 345 -33.81 -25.61 9.50
N THR A 346 -33.13 -26.17 10.49
CA THR A 346 -32.16 -27.28 10.32
C THR A 346 -31.61 -27.64 11.70
N THR A 347 -32.11 -28.73 12.26
CA THR A 347 -31.37 -29.82 12.94
C THR A 347 -32.25 -30.46 14.03
N THR A 348 -32.97 -31.53 13.65
CA THR A 348 -33.37 -32.59 14.58
C THR A 348 -32.68 -33.87 14.13
N GLU A 349 -31.62 -34.24 14.86
CA GLU A 349 -31.09 -35.59 15.17
C GLU A 349 -29.55 -35.70 15.12
N PRO A 350 -28.92 -36.47 16.04
CA PRO A 350 -27.48 -36.39 16.31
C PRO A 350 -26.71 -37.63 15.81
N LEU A 351 -25.59 -37.44 15.13
CA LEU A 351 -24.62 -38.51 14.87
C LEU A 351 -23.20 -38.01 15.15
N PHE A 352 -22.62 -38.56 16.23
CA PHE A 352 -21.28 -38.30 16.71
C PHE A 352 -20.22 -38.99 15.85
N SER A 353 -19.16 -38.27 15.48
CA SER A 353 -17.79 -38.81 15.39
C SER A 353 -16.71 -37.71 15.39
N LYS A 354 -15.69 -37.92 16.24
CA LYS A 354 -14.49 -37.12 16.58
C LYS A 354 -13.86 -36.23 15.49
N LYS A 355 -13.62 -34.94 15.82
CA LYS A 355 -12.28 -34.31 15.97
C LYS A 355 -12.40 -32.83 16.40
N ASP A 356 -11.81 -32.54 17.55
CA ASP A 356 -11.18 -31.31 18.06
C ASP A 356 -11.60 -29.92 17.53
N GLY A 357 -12.01 -29.04 18.45
CA GLY A 357 -11.73 -27.60 18.41
C GLY A 357 -12.83 -26.62 17.95
N ALA A 358 -13.76 -27.02 17.08
CA ALA A 358 -14.69 -26.05 16.44
C ALA A 358 -16.00 -25.78 17.21
N TYR A 359 -16.34 -26.62 18.20
CA TYR A 359 -17.67 -26.60 18.83
C TYR A 359 -17.84 -25.53 19.92
N PHE A 360 -16.75 -24.99 20.47
CA PHE A 360 -16.85 -23.95 21.52
C PHE A 360 -17.16 -22.57 20.94
N THR A 361 -16.69 -22.25 19.73
CA THR A 361 -16.82 -20.91 19.13
C THR A 361 -18.23 -20.63 18.60
N VAL A 362 -18.90 -21.65 18.05
CA VAL A 362 -20.27 -21.51 17.50
C VAL A 362 -21.31 -21.36 18.62
N ILE A 363 -21.14 -22.07 19.75
CA ILE A 363 -22.03 -21.94 20.92
C ILE A 363 -21.87 -20.57 21.59
N ILE A 364 -20.65 -20.03 21.62
CA ILE A 364 -20.39 -18.68 22.14
C ILE A 364 -21.02 -17.60 21.22
N LEU A 365 -20.97 -17.76 19.90
CA LEU A 365 -21.59 -16.83 18.94
C LEU A 365 -23.13 -16.81 19.03
N VAL A 366 -23.76 -17.96 19.26
CA VAL A 366 -25.23 -18.05 19.42
C VAL A 366 -25.69 -17.49 20.77
N LEU A 367 -24.91 -17.65 21.84
CA LEU A 367 -25.23 -17.03 23.15
C LEU A 367 -24.95 -15.52 23.18
N PHE A 368 -23.94 -15.05 22.45
CA PHE A 368 -23.65 -13.62 22.29
C PHE A 368 -24.76 -12.88 21.53
N SER A 369 -25.34 -13.49 20.49
CA SER A 369 -26.42 -12.86 19.71
C SER A 369 -27.72 -12.72 20.53
N VAL A 370 -28.05 -13.72 21.36
CA VAL A 370 -29.23 -13.69 22.23
C VAL A 370 -29.06 -12.65 23.35
N SER A 371 -27.88 -12.55 23.97
CA SER A 371 -27.62 -11.57 25.04
C SER A 371 -27.61 -10.12 24.52
N CYS A 372 -27.03 -9.89 23.33
CA CYS A 372 -27.11 -8.59 22.63
C CYS A 372 -28.54 -8.24 22.22
N PHE A 373 -29.34 -9.22 21.78
CA PHE A 373 -30.75 -9.02 21.44
C PHE A 373 -31.60 -8.64 22.67
N PHE A 374 -31.36 -9.26 23.83
CA PHE A 374 -32.03 -8.89 25.08
C PHE A 374 -31.59 -7.52 25.62
N CYS A 375 -30.32 -7.14 25.47
CA CYS A 375 -29.85 -5.79 25.80
C CYS A 375 -30.51 -4.74 24.90
N PHE A 376 -30.55 -4.99 23.59
CA PHE A 376 -31.21 -4.11 22.62
C PHE A 376 -32.72 -3.98 22.89
N LEU A 377 -33.42 -5.08 23.19
CA LEU A 377 -34.84 -5.03 23.58
C LEU A 377 -35.08 -4.26 24.88
N ARG A 378 -34.14 -4.31 25.83
CA ARG A 378 -34.24 -3.59 27.10
C ARG A 378 -34.05 -2.08 26.89
N GLU A 379 -33.05 -1.67 26.11
CA GLU A 379 -32.83 -0.27 25.72
C GLU A 379 -33.96 0.27 24.85
N TRP A 380 -34.45 -0.52 23.89
CA TRP A 380 -35.58 -0.13 23.05
C TRP A 380 -36.88 0.07 23.85
N LYS A 381 -37.16 -0.79 24.84
CA LYS A 381 -38.28 -0.60 25.77
C LYS A 381 -38.10 0.64 26.65
N GLN A 382 -36.88 0.95 27.06
CA GLN A 382 -36.56 2.12 27.86
C GLN A 382 -36.76 3.41 27.05
N ILE A 383 -36.28 3.45 25.81
CA ILE A 383 -36.48 4.58 24.88
C ILE A 383 -37.97 4.78 24.59
N LYS A 384 -38.73 3.70 24.35
CA LYS A 384 -40.18 3.79 24.15
C LYS A 384 -40.93 4.28 25.39
N LYS A 385 -40.42 3.99 26.59
CA LYS A 385 -40.97 4.49 27.85
C LYS A 385 -40.67 5.99 28.01
N GLU A 386 -39.44 6.42 27.74
CA GLU A 386 -39.02 7.82 27.80
C GLU A 386 -39.73 8.69 26.75
N GLU A 387 -39.94 8.19 25.52
CA GLU A 387 -40.75 8.86 24.49
C GLU A 387 -42.20 9.05 24.94
N LYS A 388 -42.78 8.05 25.64
CA LYS A 388 -44.15 8.10 26.12
C LYS A 388 -44.31 9.02 27.33
N GLU A 389 -43.32 9.06 28.22
CA GLU A 389 -43.26 9.98 29.35
C GLU A 389 -43.03 11.44 28.90
N ALA A 390 -42.17 11.66 27.89
CA ALA A 390 -41.98 12.97 27.27
C ALA A 390 -43.23 13.47 26.54
N ALA A 391 -43.96 12.58 25.85
CA ALA A 391 -45.23 12.91 25.21
C ALA A 391 -46.34 13.23 26.24
N ALA A 392 -46.37 12.53 27.39
CA ALA A 392 -47.30 12.81 28.48
C ALA A 392 -47.00 14.15 29.18
N ALA A 393 -45.72 14.46 29.44
CA ALA A 393 -45.29 15.73 30.03
C ALA A 393 -45.57 16.92 29.10
N ALA A 394 -45.46 16.73 27.78
CA ALA A 394 -45.81 17.74 26.79
C ALA A 394 -47.33 18.02 26.74
N ALA A 395 -48.17 17.00 26.99
CA ALA A 395 -49.62 17.14 27.05
C ALA A 395 -50.09 17.85 28.33
N GLU A 396 -49.48 17.57 29.50
CA GLU A 396 -49.78 18.29 30.76
C GLU A 396 -49.41 19.78 30.69
N ASN A 397 -48.29 20.13 30.05
CA ASN A 397 -47.90 21.54 29.83
C ASN A 397 -48.84 22.29 28.88
N GLN A 398 -49.56 21.61 27.99
CA GLN A 398 -50.57 22.23 27.12
C GLN A 398 -51.93 22.41 27.81
N GLN A 399 -52.25 21.63 28.86
CA GLN A 399 -53.46 21.81 29.66
C GLN A 399 -53.30 22.81 30.82
N GLY A 400 -52.08 23.05 31.32
CA GLY A 400 -51.80 24.09 32.32
C GLY A 400 -51.72 25.53 31.77
N GLY A 401 -51.50 25.69 30.46
CA GLY A 401 -51.48 26.99 29.79
C GLY A 401 -52.86 27.52 29.38
N ALA A 402 -53.87 26.65 29.31
CA ALA A 402 -55.21 27.01 28.84
C ALA A 402 -56.15 27.51 29.96
N THR A 403 -55.79 27.35 31.25
CA THR A 403 -56.65 27.77 32.37
C THR A 403 -56.27 29.13 32.99
N ASN A 404 -55.16 29.75 32.56
CA ASN A 404 -54.74 31.07 33.04
C ASN A 404 -55.04 32.23 32.06
N ASP A 405 -55.39 31.96 30.80
CA ASP A 405 -55.76 32.99 29.81
C ASP A 405 -57.29 33.20 29.66
N GLU A 406 -58.14 32.36 30.27
CA GLU A 406 -59.60 32.53 30.26
C GLU A 406 -60.17 33.32 31.46
N ALA A 407 -59.34 33.76 32.41
CA ALA A 407 -59.75 34.59 33.55
C ALA A 407 -59.42 36.09 33.40
N ALA A 408 -58.79 36.51 32.30
CA ALA A 408 -58.36 37.90 32.08
C ALA A 408 -59.17 38.68 31.02
N ILE A 409 -60.21 38.08 30.40
CA ILE A 409 -61.10 38.76 29.44
C ILE A 409 -62.57 38.55 29.83
N GLN A 410 -62.94 39.03 31.01
CA GLN A 410 -64.34 39.35 31.37
C GLN A 410 -64.35 40.40 32.50
N ASN A 411 -63.92 41.61 32.15
CA ASN A 411 -64.25 42.87 32.82
C ASN A 411 -63.82 44.06 31.94
N VAL A 412 -64.55 44.23 30.82
CA VAL A 412 -64.95 45.52 30.22
C VAL A 412 -66.34 45.32 29.65
#